data_AF-A0A2W6ASR7-F1
#
_entry.id   AF-A0A2W6ASR7-F1
#
_cell.length_a   1.000
_cell.length_b   1.000
_cell.length_c   1.000
_cell.angle_alpha   90.00
_cell.angle_beta   90.00
_cell.angle_gamma   90.00
#
_symmetry.space_group_name_H-M   'P 1'
#
loop_
_entity.id
_entity.type
_entity.pdbx_description
1 polymer ?
#
loop_
_entity_poly.entity_id
_entity_poly.type
_entity_poly.pdbx_seq_one_letter_code
_entity_poly.pdbx_strand_id
1 'polypeptide(L)'
;MTCEQARMLIDPYLDGELSVALRRDFDTHLGGCPDCQSQVAMARRLGSELAVGNSARALLDVPLPAPLAEQVRAGVHRKRRVGLLGWLLPGVQPSWGRALVNLATVLVLALVAVGGIFWLDG
;
A
#
# COMPACT_ATOMS: atom_id res chain seq x y z
N MET A 1 -18.59 -22.24 13.96
CA MET A 1 -19.57 -21.29 14.55
C MET A 1 -20.97 -21.63 14.09
N THR A 2 -21.99 -21.17 14.84
CA THR A 2 -23.40 -21.30 14.46
C THR A 2 -23.84 -20.15 13.55
N CYS A 3 -24.94 -20.32 12.82
CA CYS A 3 -25.50 -19.24 11.98
C CYS A 3 -25.90 -18.01 12.81
N GLU A 4 -26.36 -18.22 14.04
CA GLU A 4 -26.73 -17.12 14.94
C GLU A 4 -25.53 -16.30 15.36
N GLN A 5 -24.42 -16.96 15.71
CA GLN A 5 -23.14 -16.29 15.96
C GLN A 5 -22.65 -15.57 14.71
N ALA A 6 -22.79 -16.19 13.53
CA ALA A 6 -22.37 -15.59 12.28
C ALA A 6 -23.14 -14.30 11.98
N ARG A 7 -24.47 -14.27 12.19
CA ARG A 7 -25.29 -13.07 11.97
C ARG A 7 -24.80 -11.85 12.76
N MET A 8 -24.46 -12.05 14.03
CA MET A 8 -23.93 -10.98 14.88
C MET A 8 -22.56 -10.46 14.44
N LEU A 9 -21.84 -11.21 13.61
CA LEU A 9 -20.51 -10.86 13.12
C LEU A 9 -20.51 -10.24 11.72
N ILE A 10 -21.66 -10.13 11.05
CA ILE A 10 -21.73 -9.62 9.67
C ILE A 10 -21.23 -8.17 9.59
N ASP A 11 -21.72 -7.28 10.44
CA ASP A 11 -21.34 -5.87 10.43
C ASP A 11 -19.82 -5.67 10.73
N PRO A 12 -19.28 -6.18 11.85
CA PRO A 12 -17.84 -6.04 12.13
C PRO A 12 -16.95 -6.79 11.14
N TYR A 13 -17.47 -7.81 10.45
CA TYR A 13 -16.76 -8.44 9.32
C TYR A 13 -16.64 -7.51 8.11
N LEU A 14 -17.71 -6.79 7.77
CA LEU A 14 -17.73 -5.84 6.66
C LEU A 14 -16.88 -4.61 6.94
N ASP A 15 -16.87 -4.14 8.19
CA ASP A 15 -16.06 -3.00 8.63
C ASP A 15 -14.57 -3.37 8.84
N GLY A 16 -14.25 -4.67 8.84
CA GLY A 16 -12.88 -5.17 8.98
C GLY A 16 -12.36 -5.17 10.42
N GLU A 17 -13.26 -5.15 11.40
CA GLU A 17 -12.95 -5.05 12.83
C GLU A 17 -12.71 -6.42 13.50
N LEU A 18 -13.02 -7.53 12.81
CA LEU A 18 -12.75 -8.86 13.34
C LEU A 18 -11.26 -9.13 13.49
N SER A 19 -10.88 -9.74 14.62
CA SER A 19 -9.54 -10.30 14.80
C SER A 19 -9.24 -11.38 13.74
N VAL A 20 -7.96 -11.61 13.46
CA VAL A 20 -7.53 -12.58 12.43
C VAL A 20 -8.09 -13.99 12.69
N ALA A 21 -8.09 -14.43 13.95
CA ALA A 21 -8.62 -15.74 14.32
C ALA A 21 -10.13 -15.83 14.07
N LEU A 22 -10.88 -14.84 14.56
CA LEU A 22 -12.33 -14.81 14.42
C LEU A 22 -12.77 -14.66 12.96
N ARG A 23 -12.03 -13.88 12.17
CA ARG A 23 -12.25 -13.73 10.73
C ARG A 23 -12.07 -15.06 9.99
N ARG A 24 -11.04 -15.85 10.32
CA ARG A 24 -10.84 -17.17 9.71
C ARG A 24 -11.97 -18.13 10.01
N ASP A 25 -12.44 -18.15 11.25
CA ASP A 25 -13.57 -18.99 11.64
C ASP A 25 -14.84 -18.57 10.89
N PHE A 26 -15.03 -17.26 10.71
CA PHE A 26 -16.16 -16.70 9.98
C PHE A 26 -16.11 -17.01 8.48
N ASP A 27 -14.95 -16.82 7.85
CA ASP A 27 -14.72 -17.16 6.44
C ASP A 27 -14.92 -18.68 6.20
N THR A 28 -14.52 -19.53 7.15
CA THR A 28 -14.76 -20.98 7.09
C THR A 28 -16.26 -21.28 7.11
N HIS A 29 -17.02 -20.63 7.98
CA HIS A 29 -18.48 -20.80 8.02
C HIS A 29 -19.16 -20.29 6.75
N LEU A 30 -18.74 -19.13 6.24
CA LEU A 30 -19.23 -18.62 4.96
C LEU A 30 -18.95 -19.60 3.84
N GLY A 31 -17.80 -20.26 3.81
CA GLY A 31 -17.49 -21.31 2.82
C GLY A 31 -18.46 -22.50 2.83
N GLY A 32 -19.14 -22.76 3.94
CA GLY A 32 -20.06 -23.89 4.11
C GLY A 32 -21.54 -23.55 4.22
N CYS A 33 -21.92 -22.26 4.36
CA CYS A 33 -23.29 -21.84 4.64
C CYS A 33 -23.82 -20.83 3.60
N PRO A 34 -24.68 -21.25 2.65
CA PRO A 34 -25.22 -20.35 1.62
C PRO A 34 -26.12 -19.25 2.20
N ASP A 35 -26.84 -19.52 3.30
CA ASP A 35 -27.71 -18.54 3.95
C ASP A 35 -26.91 -17.39 4.58
N CYS A 36 -25.74 -17.67 5.15
CA CYS A 36 -24.88 -16.62 5.69
C CYS A 36 -24.16 -15.86 4.57
N GLN A 37 -23.79 -16.54 3.47
CA GLN A 37 -23.27 -15.85 2.28
C GLN A 37 -24.29 -14.86 1.69
N SER A 38 -25.57 -15.26 1.59
CA SER A 38 -26.61 -14.40 1.04
C SER A 38 -26.87 -13.18 1.91
N GLN A 39 -26.85 -13.33 3.24
CA GLN A 39 -26.97 -12.22 4.18
C GLN A 39 -25.80 -11.23 4.07
N VAL A 40 -24.56 -11.72 4.00
CA VAL A 40 -23.38 -10.87 3.77
C VAL A 40 -23.47 -10.14 2.43
N ALA A 41 -23.93 -10.82 1.37
CA ALA A 41 -24.11 -10.21 0.06
C ALA A 41 -25.19 -9.12 0.07
N MET A 42 -26.30 -9.34 0.79
CA MET A 42 -27.37 -8.35 0.95
C MET A 42 -26.89 -7.11 1.72
N ALA A 43 -26.17 -7.31 2.84
CA ALA A 43 -25.59 -6.21 3.61
C ALA A 43 -24.60 -5.38 2.78
N ARG A 44 -23.74 -6.03 1.96
CA ARG A 44 -22.84 -5.33 1.02
C ARG A 44 -23.59 -4.51 -0.01
N ARG A 45 -24.66 -5.06 -0.60
CA ARG A 45 -25.48 -4.35 -1.58
C ARG A 45 -26.10 -3.10 -0.97
N LEU A 46 -26.75 -3.23 0.19
CA LEU A 46 -27.33 -2.10 0.91
C LEU A 46 -26.29 -1.02 1.21
N GLY A 47 -25.11 -1.40 1.73
CA GLY A 47 -24.02 -0.46 1.98
C GLY A 47 -23.56 0.26 0.71
N SER A 48 -23.45 -0.45 -0.41
CA SER A 48 -23.07 0.15 -1.70
C SER A 48 -24.14 1.09 -2.26
N GLU A 49 -25.42 0.77 -2.12
CA GLU A 49 -26.52 1.62 -2.58
C GLU A 49 -26.62 2.91 -1.76
N LEU A 50 -26.38 2.83 -0.44
CA LEU A 50 -26.30 4.00 0.43
C LEU A 50 -25.05 4.85 0.16
N ALA A 51 -23.94 4.24 -0.25
CA ALA A 51 -22.70 4.96 -0.58
C ALA A 51 -22.76 5.63 -1.97
N VAL A 52 -23.41 5.00 -2.95
CA VAL A 52 -23.56 5.50 -4.32
C VAL A 52 -24.73 6.48 -4.44
N GLY A 53 -25.80 6.25 -3.67
CA GLY A 53 -26.81 7.26 -3.43
C GLY A 53 -26.13 8.46 -2.78
N ASN A 54 -26.08 9.59 -3.48
CA ASN A 54 -25.56 10.85 -2.97
C ASN A 54 -26.20 11.29 -1.63
N SER A 55 -27.19 10.58 -1.09
CA SER A 55 -27.84 10.83 0.20
C SER A 55 -26.88 10.77 1.38
N ALA A 56 -25.98 9.78 1.50
CA ALA A 56 -25.02 9.75 2.61
C ALA A 56 -24.01 10.91 2.54
N ARG A 57 -23.62 11.29 1.32
CA ARG A 57 -22.69 12.40 1.07
C ARG A 57 -23.36 13.77 1.18
N ALA A 58 -24.65 13.87 0.85
CA ALA A 58 -25.47 15.05 1.01
C ALA A 58 -25.89 15.31 2.46
N LEU A 59 -26.07 14.25 3.27
CA LEU A 59 -26.39 14.38 4.70
C LEU A 59 -25.20 14.91 5.53
N LEU A 60 -23.98 14.72 5.04
CA LEU A 60 -22.77 15.06 5.78
C LEU A 60 -22.00 16.24 5.17
N ASP A 61 -22.54 16.98 4.19
CA ASP A 61 -21.90 18.04 3.36
C ASP A 61 -20.67 18.73 3.97
N VAL A 62 -19.58 17.97 4.09
CA VAL A 62 -18.27 18.43 4.57
C VAL A 62 -17.45 18.52 3.31
N PRO A 63 -17.24 19.73 2.77
CA PRO A 63 -16.42 19.89 1.58
C PRO A 63 -15.02 19.36 1.88
N LEU A 64 -14.55 18.40 1.09
CA LEU A 64 -13.18 17.90 1.19
C LEU A 64 -12.23 19.07 0.96
N PRO A 65 -11.39 19.46 1.94
CA PRO A 65 -10.52 20.61 1.77
C PRO A 65 -9.55 20.36 0.60
N ALA A 66 -9.47 21.31 -0.33
CA ALA A 66 -8.53 21.29 -1.45
C ALA A 66 -7.08 20.90 -1.04
N PRO A 67 -6.49 21.41 0.06
CA PRO A 67 -5.12 21.03 0.45
C PRO A 67 -4.98 19.55 0.82
N LEU A 68 -6.02 18.90 1.36
CA LEU A 68 -6.00 17.48 1.71
C LEU A 68 -6.00 16.60 0.46
N ALA A 69 -6.82 16.93 -0.54
CA ALA A 69 -6.84 16.20 -1.81
C ALA A 69 -5.48 16.28 -2.53
N GLU A 70 -4.83 17.45 -2.48
CA GLU A 70 -3.51 17.66 -3.08
C GLU A 70 -2.39 16.92 -2.33
N GLN A 71 -2.43 16.92 -1.00
CA GLN A 71 -1.49 16.15 -0.17
C GLN A 71 -1.58 14.64 -0.42
N VAL A 72 -2.80 14.10 -0.55
CA VAL A 72 -3.00 12.68 -0.87
C VAL A 72 -2.42 12.36 -2.25
N ARG A 73 -2.71 13.17 -3.28
CA ARG A 73 -2.15 12.98 -4.63
C ARG A 73 -0.62 13.04 -4.62
N ALA A 74 -0.03 14.02 -3.94
CA ALA A 74 1.41 14.16 -3.82
C ALA A 74 2.06 12.97 -3.06
N GLY A 75 1.38 12.42 -2.06
CA GLY A 75 1.84 11.27 -1.27
C GLY A 75 1.94 9.96 -2.07
N VAL A 76 0.97 9.70 -2.97
CA VAL A 76 0.95 8.47 -3.79
C VAL A 76 2.16 8.40 -4.73
N HIS A 77 2.54 9.52 -5.36
CA HIS A 77 3.70 9.58 -6.24
C HIS A 77 5.04 9.42 -5.49
N ARG A 78 5.09 9.72 -4.18
CA ARG A 78 6.29 9.61 -3.36
C ARG A 78 6.61 8.16 -3.00
N LYS A 79 5.60 7.33 -2.69
CA LYS A 79 5.78 5.89 -2.40
C LYS A 79 6.08 5.04 -3.66
N ARG A 80 5.71 5.51 -4.85
CA ARG A 80 5.90 4.77 -6.10
C ARG A 80 7.32 4.85 -6.70
N ARG A 81 8.22 5.68 -6.13
CA ARG A 81 9.62 5.80 -6.60
C ARG A 81 10.57 4.90 -5.80
N VAL A 82 10.28 3.60 -5.73
CA VAL A 82 11.32 2.61 -5.46
C VAL A 82 11.89 2.20 -6.81
N GLY A 83 12.99 2.87 -7.21
CA GLY A 83 13.78 2.44 -8.37
C GLY A 83 14.42 1.07 -8.11
N LEU A 84 15.02 0.48 -9.15
CA LEU A 84 15.65 -0.86 -9.08
C LEU A 84 16.57 -1.04 -7.85
N LEU A 85 17.36 -0.02 -7.49
CA LEU A 85 18.23 -0.05 -6.30
C LEU A 85 17.46 0.02 -4.97
N GLY A 86 16.30 0.68 -4.93
CA GLY A 86 15.46 0.79 -3.72
C GLY A 86 14.75 -0.53 -3.37
N TRP A 87 14.62 -1.45 -4.33
CA TRP A 87 14.18 -2.82 -4.08
C TRP A 87 15.33 -3.72 -3.57
N LEU A 88 16.56 -3.48 -4.03
CA LEU A 88 17.73 -4.29 -3.65
C LEU A 88 18.30 -3.94 -2.26
N LEU A 89 18.23 -2.69 -1.82
CA LEU A 89 18.74 -2.24 -0.51
C LEU A 89 17.67 -1.47 0.28
N PRO A 90 16.68 -2.17 0.87
CA PRO A 90 15.70 -1.55 1.75
C PRO A 90 16.38 -1.08 3.03
N GLY A 91 16.60 0.24 3.16
CA GLY A 91 17.13 0.85 4.40
C GLY A 91 18.20 1.93 4.21
N VAL A 92 18.75 2.09 3.01
CA VAL A 92 19.77 3.11 2.75
C VAL A 92 19.14 4.31 2.04
N GLN A 93 18.71 5.33 2.78
CA GLN A 93 18.33 6.62 2.22
C GLN A 93 19.62 7.37 1.78
N PRO A 94 19.93 7.53 0.48
CA PRO A 94 21.25 8.00 0.09
C PRO A 94 21.20 9.51 -0.15
N SER A 95 21.23 10.30 0.93
CA SER A 95 21.71 11.68 0.80
C SER A 95 23.24 11.69 0.57
N TRP A 96 23.97 10.65 0.99
CA TRP A 96 25.43 10.56 0.89
C TRP A 96 25.92 9.60 -0.23
N GLY A 97 25.04 8.79 -0.81
CA GLY A 97 25.42 7.79 -1.83
C GLY A 97 25.98 8.40 -3.12
N ARG A 98 25.56 9.63 -3.48
CA ARG A 98 26.10 10.36 -4.64
C ARG A 98 27.58 10.71 -4.45
N ALA A 99 28.01 10.99 -3.21
CA ALA A 99 29.39 11.33 -2.91
C ALA A 99 30.32 10.12 -3.11
N LEU A 100 29.91 8.94 -2.65
CA LEU A 100 30.71 7.70 -2.78
C LEU A 100 30.84 7.23 -4.23
N VAL A 101 29.76 7.32 -5.02
CA VAL A 101 29.81 6.95 -6.45
C VAL A 101 30.74 7.88 -7.23
N ASN A 102 30.68 9.19 -6.96
CA ASN A 102 31.60 10.14 -7.58
C ASN A 102 33.05 9.85 -7.20
N LEU A 103 33.32 9.51 -5.92
CA LEU A 103 34.66 9.21 -5.44
C LEU A 103 35.24 7.94 -6.08
N ALA A 104 34.44 6.87 -6.19
CA ALA A 104 34.84 5.64 -6.89
C ALA A 104 35.10 5.88 -8.38
N THR A 105 34.28 6.71 -9.04
CA THR A 105 34.46 7.06 -10.46
C THR A 105 35.76 7.83 -10.69
N VAL A 106 36.07 8.80 -9.82
CA VAL A 106 37.34 9.54 -9.86
C VAL A 106 38.53 8.61 -9.61
N LEU A 107 38.42 7.67 -8.67
CA LEU A 107 39.49 6.72 -8.37
C LEU A 107 39.78 5.80 -9.58
N VAL A 108 38.74 5.29 -10.23
CA VAL A 108 38.89 4.43 -11.43
C VAL A 108 39.50 5.22 -12.59
N LEU A 109 39.03 6.45 -12.84
CA LEU A 109 39.61 7.31 -13.87
C LEU A 109 41.08 7.66 -13.56
N ALA A 110 41.43 7.88 -12.30
CA ALA A 110 42.80 8.12 -11.88
C ALA A 110 43.69 6.87 -12.08
N LEU A 111 43.20 5.68 -11.75
CA LEU A 111 43.93 4.43 -11.97
C LEU A 111 44.12 4.13 -13.46
N VAL A 112 43.11 4.41 -14.30
CA VAL A 112 43.24 4.29 -15.77
C VAL A 112 44.21 5.32 -16.33
N ALA A 113 44.21 6.56 -15.83
CA ALA A 113 45.16 7.57 -16.25
C ALA A 113 46.61 7.21 -15.87
N VAL A 114 46.84 6.78 -14.62
CA VAL A 114 48.17 6.36 -14.15
C VAL A 114 48.64 5.10 -14.87
N GLY A 115 47.76 4.12 -15.08
CA GLY A 115 48.07 2.91 -15.84
C GLY A 115 48.32 3.16 -17.33
N GLY A 116 47.61 4.13 -17.93
CA GLY A 116 47.81 4.55 -19.32
C GLY A 116 49.11 5.33 -19.54
N ILE A 117 49.51 6.16 -18.57
CA ILE A 117 50.80 6.88 -18.60
C ILE A 117 51.97 5.89 -18.55
N PHE A 118 51.85 4.81 -17.78
CA PHE A 118 52.87 3.76 -17.69
C PHE A 118 53.05 2.94 -18.99
N TRP A 119 52.07 2.97 -19.90
CA TRP A 119 52.09 2.23 -21.17
C TRP A 119 52.69 3.03 -22.35
N LEU A 120 52.95 4.33 -22.16
CA LEU A 120 53.46 5.23 -23.21
C LEU A 120 54.96 5.50 -23.12
N ASP A 121 55.62 5.13 -22.01
CA ASP A 121 57.05 5.36 -21.75
C ASP A 121 57.91 4.06 -21.83
N GLY A 122 57.38 2.96 -22.37
CA GLY A 122 58.10 1.69 -22.59
C GLY A 122 58.07 1.24 -24.05
#